data_AF-A0A8H2WEP1-F1
#
_entry.id   AF-A0A8H2WEP1-F1
#
_cell.length_a   1.000
_cell.length_b   1.000
_cell.length_c   1.000
_cell.angle_alpha   90.00
_cell.angle_beta   90.00
_cell.angle_gamma   90.00
#
_symmetry.space_group_name_H-M   'P 1'
#
loop_
_entity.id
_entity.type
_entity.pdbx_description
1 polymer ?
#
loop_
_entity_poly.entity_id
_entity_poly.type
_entity_poly.pdbx_seq_one_letter_code
_entity_poly.pdbx_strand_id
1 'polypeptide(L)'
;MYFYLYGTPTQQHIEHILVASKNVQLSSEQVSLDLTNGSISEEELARGVIVRMDRLRESVVLPVLPPHTPAFFKAGAEHKITVFRDPHAPERYGPGLTEAYASASPIARGTIRLGSMVYTDSVELNANPLPKGVERPKKKDVSRMSLAERLDAARANFTPQRPAPKPLAKKPRVVNIEHHTLMAPIVKTGFNVFLFSMMALIALVSVMYLPF
;
A
#
# COMPACT_ATOMS: atom_id res chain seq x y z
N MET A 1 -18.11 4.64 1.65
CA MET A 1 -17.11 4.98 0.62
C MET A 1 -17.31 6.45 0.33
N TYR A 2 -16.23 7.22 0.31
CA TYR A 2 -16.29 8.69 0.23
C TYR A 2 -15.75 9.17 -1.12
N PHE A 3 -16.39 10.19 -1.67
CA PHE A 3 -16.06 10.79 -2.95
C PHE A 3 -15.97 12.30 -2.78
N TYR A 4 -15.07 12.95 -3.51
CA TYR A 4 -15.20 14.36 -3.82
C TYR A 4 -16.34 14.53 -4.83
N LEU A 5 -17.16 15.57 -4.64
CA LEU A 5 -18.16 16.05 -5.59
C LEU A 5 -17.87 17.52 -5.85
N TYR A 6 -17.63 17.86 -7.11
CA TYR A 6 -17.21 19.20 -7.51
C TYR A 6 -17.73 19.58 -8.89
N GLY A 7 -17.59 20.85 -9.26
CA GLY A 7 -17.91 21.37 -10.58
C GLY A 7 -18.80 22.61 -10.51
N THR A 8 -19.74 22.71 -11.46
CA THR A 8 -20.72 23.79 -11.53
C THR A 8 -22.14 23.25 -11.36
N PRO A 9 -23.14 24.08 -11.06
CA PRO A 9 -24.53 23.61 -10.92
C PRO A 9 -25.04 22.82 -12.13
N THR A 10 -24.52 23.10 -13.33
CA THR A 10 -24.88 22.41 -14.57
C THR A 10 -24.00 21.20 -14.91
N GLN A 11 -22.78 21.12 -14.37
CA GLN A 11 -21.82 20.05 -14.68
C GLN A 11 -21.08 19.63 -13.41
N GLN A 12 -21.47 18.48 -12.89
CA GLN A 12 -20.94 17.92 -11.64
C GLN A 12 -20.13 16.67 -11.93
N HIS A 13 -19.10 16.44 -11.12
CA HIS A 13 -18.17 15.32 -11.25
C HIS A 13 -17.92 14.70 -9.89
N ILE A 14 -17.66 13.39 -9.85
CA ILE A 14 -17.23 12.71 -8.64
C ILE A 14 -15.91 11.96 -8.81
N GLU A 15 -15.15 11.91 -7.73
CA GLU A 15 -13.87 11.21 -7.67
C GLU A 15 -13.69 10.52 -6.32
N HIS A 16 -13.29 9.25 -6.32
CA HIS A 16 -13.11 8.47 -5.10
C HIS A 16 -11.93 9.00 -4.26
N ILE A 17 -12.15 9.20 -2.96
CA ILE A 17 -11.10 9.63 -2.04
C ILE A 17 -10.18 8.45 -1.71
N LEU A 18 -8.92 8.54 -2.11
CA LEU A 18 -7.93 7.47 -1.94
C LEU A 18 -7.16 7.60 -0.62
N VAL A 19 -7.67 6.99 0.46
CA VAL A 19 -7.06 7.11 1.81
C VAL A 19 -6.23 5.91 2.26
N ALA A 20 -6.28 4.81 1.52
CA ALA A 20 -5.55 3.58 1.82
C ALA A 20 -4.97 2.96 0.55
N SER A 21 -3.82 2.27 0.70
CA SER A 21 -3.23 1.45 -0.38
C SER A 21 -4.13 0.28 -0.76
N LYS A 22 -3.97 -0.27 -1.96
CA LYS A 22 -4.78 -1.39 -2.50
C LYS A 22 -6.23 -0.97 -2.76
N ASN A 23 -6.37 0.12 -3.49
CA ASN A 23 -7.63 0.82 -3.71
C ASN A 23 -8.16 0.62 -5.13
N VAL A 24 -9.20 1.35 -5.50
CA VAL A 24 -9.71 1.44 -6.86
C VAL A 24 -9.94 2.91 -7.19
N GLN A 25 -9.45 3.34 -8.36
CA GLN A 25 -9.80 4.64 -8.91
C GLN A 25 -11.20 4.54 -9.46
N LEU A 26 -12.11 5.39 -9.01
CA LEU A 26 -13.49 5.47 -9.47
C LEU A 26 -13.82 6.93 -9.70
N SER A 27 -14.03 7.30 -10.95
CA SER A 27 -14.38 8.65 -11.35
C SER A 27 -15.59 8.62 -12.27
N SER A 28 -16.50 9.57 -12.11
CA SER A 28 -17.62 9.76 -13.03
C SER A 28 -17.83 11.23 -13.29
N GLU A 29 -17.94 11.58 -14.56
CA GLU A 29 -18.26 12.93 -15.00
C GLU A 29 -19.75 13.05 -15.33
N GLN A 30 -20.26 14.29 -15.27
CA GLN A 30 -21.65 14.62 -15.56
C GLN A 30 -22.65 13.79 -14.73
N VAL A 31 -22.39 13.72 -13.43
CA VAL A 31 -23.34 13.10 -12.49
C VAL A 31 -24.59 13.98 -12.36
N SER A 32 -25.72 13.36 -12.04
CA SER A 32 -26.94 14.09 -11.70
C SER A 32 -27.35 13.82 -10.26
N LEU A 33 -27.75 14.88 -9.55
CA LEU A 33 -28.19 14.83 -8.16
C LEU A 33 -29.69 15.03 -8.06
N ASP A 34 -30.34 14.19 -7.27
CA ASP A 34 -31.71 14.36 -6.79
C ASP A 34 -31.68 14.48 -5.26
N LEU A 35 -31.63 15.72 -4.78
CA LEU A 35 -31.51 16.04 -3.36
C LEU A 35 -32.89 16.15 -2.73
N THR A 36 -33.18 15.27 -1.77
CA THR A 36 -34.48 15.21 -1.07
C THR A 36 -34.48 16.01 0.22
N ASN A 37 -33.30 16.38 0.73
CA ASN A 37 -33.15 17.21 1.92
C ASN A 37 -31.87 18.05 1.80
N GLY A 38 -31.96 19.32 2.19
CA GLY A 38 -30.85 20.27 2.09
C GLY A 38 -30.55 20.68 0.64
N SER A 39 -29.49 21.44 0.47
CA SER A 39 -28.99 21.91 -0.83
C SER A 39 -27.48 22.05 -0.77
N ILE A 40 -26.86 22.17 -1.95
CA ILE A 40 -25.44 22.46 -2.11
C ILE A 40 -25.38 23.80 -2.86
N SER A 41 -24.68 24.79 -2.30
CA SER A 41 -24.50 26.08 -2.97
C SER A 41 -23.50 25.97 -4.12
N GLU A 42 -23.50 26.95 -5.02
CA GLU A 42 -22.52 27.01 -6.11
C GLU A 42 -21.09 27.12 -5.58
N GLU A 43 -20.88 27.91 -4.52
CA GLU A 43 -19.58 28.07 -3.87
C GLU A 43 -19.11 26.77 -3.19
N GLU A 44 -20.03 26.03 -2.56
CA GLU A 44 -19.72 24.72 -1.98
C GLU A 44 -19.30 23.72 -3.07
N LEU A 45 -20.01 23.70 -4.19
CA LEU A 45 -19.70 22.82 -5.31
C LEU A 45 -18.40 23.20 -6.03
N ALA A 46 -18.11 24.49 -6.17
CA ALA A 46 -16.87 25.00 -6.74
C ALA A 46 -15.66 24.69 -5.85
N ARG A 47 -15.82 24.75 -4.52
CA ARG A 47 -14.79 24.32 -3.56
C ARG A 47 -14.60 22.80 -3.53
N GLY A 48 -15.66 22.05 -3.82
CA GLY A 48 -15.72 20.61 -3.65
C GLY A 48 -16.28 20.22 -2.28
N VAL A 49 -17.27 19.35 -2.31
CA VAL A 49 -17.89 18.75 -1.12
C VAL A 49 -17.59 17.26 -1.05
N ILE A 50 -17.84 16.65 0.10
CA ILE A 50 -17.67 15.22 0.29
C ILE A 50 -19.03 14.54 0.18
N VAL A 51 -19.08 13.51 -0.64
CA VAL A 51 -20.23 12.62 -0.79
C VAL A 51 -19.89 11.27 -0.19
N ARG A 52 -20.76 10.78 0.70
CA ARG A 52 -20.74 9.40 1.16
C ARG A 52 -21.81 8.61 0.43
N MET A 53 -21.43 7.54 -0.25
CA MET A 53 -22.39 6.54 -0.72
C MET A 53 -22.82 5.64 0.45
N ASP A 54 -24.08 5.78 0.86
CA ASP A 54 -24.55 5.27 2.17
C ASP A 54 -24.60 3.74 2.26
N ARG A 55 -24.79 3.06 1.13
CA ARG A 55 -24.89 1.60 1.07
C ARG A 55 -23.56 0.90 0.77
N LEU A 56 -22.50 1.67 0.53
CA LEU A 56 -21.20 1.13 0.11
C LEU A 56 -20.16 1.35 1.21
N ARG A 57 -19.80 0.28 1.90
CA ARG A 57 -18.70 0.28 2.88
C ARG A 57 -17.41 -0.08 2.16
N GLU A 58 -16.44 0.83 2.18
CA GLU A 58 -15.16 0.65 1.47
C GLU A 58 -14.40 -0.57 1.97
N SER A 59 -14.42 -0.83 3.28
CA SER A 59 -13.83 -2.02 3.91
C SER A 59 -14.44 -3.35 3.46
N VAL A 60 -15.61 -3.33 2.81
CA VAL A 60 -16.27 -4.52 2.25
C VAL A 60 -15.97 -4.65 0.76
N VAL A 61 -15.77 -3.52 0.07
CA VAL A 61 -15.49 -3.47 -1.38
C VAL A 61 -14.02 -3.73 -1.68
N LEU A 62 -13.11 -3.21 -0.85
CA LEU A 62 -11.67 -3.33 -1.05
C LEU A 62 -11.08 -4.59 -0.41
N PRO A 63 -10.03 -5.19 -1.01
CA PRO A 63 -9.42 -4.81 -2.28
C PRO A 63 -10.24 -5.28 -3.49
N VAL A 64 -10.31 -4.46 -4.53
CA VAL A 64 -10.90 -4.88 -5.81
C VAL A 64 -9.87 -5.73 -6.55
N LEU A 65 -10.22 -6.97 -6.87
CA LEU A 65 -9.33 -7.87 -7.61
C LEU A 65 -9.26 -7.45 -9.09
N PRO A 66 -8.06 -7.24 -9.65
CA PRO A 66 -7.90 -7.00 -11.08
C PRO A 66 -8.44 -8.17 -11.94
N PRO A 67 -8.95 -7.91 -13.17
CA PRO A 67 -9.20 -6.60 -13.80
C PRO A 67 -10.60 -6.04 -13.49
N HIS A 68 -11.22 -6.42 -12.37
CA HIS A 68 -12.63 -6.14 -12.19
C HIS A 68 -12.91 -4.67 -11.93
N THR A 69 -13.88 -4.14 -12.68
CA THR A 69 -14.63 -2.93 -12.32
C THR A 69 -15.69 -3.31 -11.30
N PRO A 70 -15.82 -2.58 -10.17
CA PRO A 70 -16.90 -2.85 -9.24
C PRO A 70 -18.27 -2.67 -9.92
N ALA A 71 -19.12 -3.70 -9.87
CA ALA A 71 -20.39 -3.70 -10.59
C ALA A 71 -21.37 -2.58 -10.18
N PHE A 72 -21.17 -2.00 -8.99
CA PHE A 72 -21.94 -0.86 -8.52
C PHE A 72 -21.56 0.45 -9.24
N PHE A 73 -20.33 0.58 -9.75
CA PHE A 73 -19.81 1.82 -10.33
C PHE A 73 -19.78 1.73 -11.85
N LYS A 74 -20.95 1.93 -12.47
CA LYS A 74 -21.15 1.89 -13.93
C LYS A 74 -22.09 3.01 -14.38
N ALA A 75 -22.03 3.36 -15.66
CA ALA A 75 -22.85 4.43 -16.22
C ALA A 75 -24.35 4.24 -15.90
N GLY A 76 -24.99 5.32 -15.45
CA GLY A 76 -26.40 5.33 -15.07
C GLY A 76 -26.74 4.62 -13.75
N ALA A 77 -25.76 4.07 -13.03
CA ALA A 77 -26.01 3.51 -11.70
C ALA A 77 -26.43 4.59 -10.71
N GLU A 78 -27.34 4.23 -9.80
CA GLU A 78 -27.88 5.14 -8.79
C GLU A 78 -27.46 4.73 -7.38
N HIS A 79 -27.11 5.71 -6.56
CA HIS A 79 -26.69 5.50 -5.19
C HIS A 79 -27.33 6.51 -4.25
N LYS A 80 -27.79 6.03 -3.09
CA LYS A 80 -28.16 6.91 -1.98
C LYS A 80 -26.92 7.57 -1.42
N ILE A 81 -27.00 8.88 -1.23
CA ILE A 81 -25.89 9.70 -0.78
C ILE A 81 -26.25 10.59 0.40
N THR A 82 -25.24 10.85 1.20
CA THR A 82 -25.22 11.93 2.18
C THR A 82 -24.04 12.84 1.87
N VAL A 83 -24.26 14.16 1.88
CA VAL A 83 -23.29 15.19 1.49
C VAL A 83 -22.82 15.96 2.72
N PHE A 84 -21.52 16.26 2.78
CA PHE A 84 -20.85 16.97 3.86
C PHE A 84 -19.93 18.04 3.27
N ARG A 85 -19.71 19.13 4.00
CA ARG A 85 -18.63 20.07 3.67
C ARG A 85 -17.29 19.38 3.91
N ASP A 86 -16.32 19.64 3.04
CA ASP A 86 -14.93 19.28 3.33
C ASP A 86 -14.36 20.23 4.39
N PRO A 87 -14.01 19.72 5.60
CA PRO A 87 -13.41 20.55 6.64
C PRO A 87 -11.97 20.95 6.32
N HIS A 88 -11.34 20.32 5.33
CA HIS A 88 -9.93 20.54 5.00
C HIS A 88 -9.76 21.65 3.94
N ALA A 89 -8.53 22.16 3.87
CA ALA A 89 -8.09 23.01 2.77
C ALA A 89 -7.78 22.13 1.53
N PRO A 90 -7.93 22.66 0.30
CA PRO A 90 -7.70 21.91 -0.94
C PRO A 90 -6.30 21.26 -1.03
N GLU A 91 -5.30 21.86 -0.40
CA GLU A 91 -3.91 21.40 -0.43
C GLU A 91 -3.58 20.38 0.68
N ARG A 92 -4.56 20.00 1.51
CA ARG A 92 -4.32 19.08 2.63
C ARG A 92 -4.10 17.66 2.11
N TYR A 93 -2.94 17.07 2.45
CA TYR A 93 -2.62 15.68 2.17
C TYR A 93 -2.10 14.96 3.42
N GLY A 94 -2.09 13.63 3.37
CA GLY A 94 -1.52 12.78 4.41
C GLY A 94 -2.56 12.09 5.30
N PRO A 95 -2.13 11.49 6.42
CA PRO A 95 -3.01 10.72 7.29
C PRO A 95 -4.08 11.58 7.97
N GLY A 96 -5.19 10.95 8.36
CA GLY A 96 -6.26 11.57 9.15
C GLY A 96 -7.33 12.33 8.35
N LEU A 97 -7.27 12.33 7.00
CA LEU A 97 -8.24 13.04 6.16
C LEU A 97 -9.70 12.65 6.46
N THR A 98 -9.97 11.38 6.73
CA THR A 98 -11.33 10.87 6.97
C THR A 98 -11.81 10.94 8.41
N GLU A 99 -10.95 11.29 9.37
CA GLU A 99 -11.31 11.31 10.80
C GLU A 99 -12.44 12.32 11.07
N ALA A 100 -12.35 13.49 10.45
CA ALA A 100 -13.34 14.54 10.58
C ALA A 100 -14.72 14.15 10.01
N TYR A 101 -14.79 13.15 9.11
CA TYR A 101 -16.03 12.78 8.43
C TYR A 101 -16.96 11.98 9.36
N ALA A 102 -16.42 11.33 10.39
CA ALA A 102 -17.22 10.55 11.34
C ALA A 102 -18.15 11.43 12.19
N SER A 103 -17.73 12.68 12.46
CA SER A 103 -18.48 13.66 13.26
C SER A 103 -19.09 14.80 12.45
N ALA A 104 -18.88 14.83 11.12
CA ALA A 104 -19.39 15.90 10.27
C ALA A 104 -20.92 15.88 10.21
N SER A 105 -21.53 17.06 10.30
CA SER A 105 -22.97 17.21 10.08
C SER A 105 -23.29 17.24 8.58
N PRO A 106 -24.31 16.49 8.13
CA PRO A 106 -24.69 16.48 6.72
C PRO A 106 -25.32 17.82 6.32
N ILE A 107 -25.01 18.29 5.12
CA ILE A 107 -25.63 19.48 4.52
C ILE A 107 -26.76 19.13 3.55
N ALA A 108 -26.70 17.95 2.94
CA ALA A 108 -27.73 17.46 2.04
C ALA A 108 -27.80 15.92 2.01
N ARG A 109 -28.93 15.39 1.54
CA ARG A 109 -29.17 13.96 1.30
C ARG A 109 -29.96 13.77 0.03
N GLY A 110 -29.75 12.64 -0.64
CA GLY A 110 -30.43 12.38 -1.89
C GLY A 110 -29.94 11.12 -2.60
N THR A 111 -30.10 11.14 -3.91
CA THR A 111 -29.59 10.12 -4.82
C THR A 111 -28.64 10.79 -5.81
N ILE A 112 -27.53 10.12 -6.09
CA ILE A 112 -26.64 10.44 -7.21
C ILE A 112 -26.82 9.39 -8.29
N ARG A 113 -26.89 9.83 -9.54
CA ARG A 113 -26.81 8.96 -10.71
C ARG A 113 -25.50 9.22 -11.43
N LEU A 114 -24.75 8.16 -11.70
CA LEU A 114 -23.48 8.24 -12.42
C LEU A 114 -23.75 8.60 -13.89
N GLY A 115 -22.92 9.49 -14.43
CA GLY A 115 -23.02 9.93 -15.82
C GLY A 115 -22.59 8.85 -16.82
N SER A 116 -22.54 9.21 -18.10
CA SER A 116 -22.10 8.29 -19.17
C SER A 116 -20.59 8.03 -19.15
N MET A 117 -19.82 8.99 -18.64
CA MET A 117 -18.37 8.93 -18.57
C MET A 117 -17.96 8.40 -17.19
N VAL A 118 -17.73 7.09 -17.12
CA VAL A 118 -17.26 6.39 -15.92
C VAL A 118 -15.89 5.79 -16.19
N TYR A 119 -14.93 6.13 -15.33
CA TYR A 119 -13.59 5.58 -15.36
C TYR A 119 -13.34 4.75 -14.10
N THR A 120 -12.79 3.54 -14.28
CA THR A 120 -12.43 2.67 -13.17
C THR A 120 -11.09 1.99 -13.41
N ASP A 121 -10.19 2.05 -12.42
CA ASP A 121 -8.92 1.32 -12.46
C ASP A 121 -8.57 0.70 -11.10
N SER A 122 -8.42 -0.62 -11.08
CA SER A 122 -7.92 -1.39 -9.94
C SER A 122 -6.55 -2.00 -10.21
N VAL A 123 -5.99 -1.79 -11.40
CA VAL A 123 -4.76 -2.43 -11.87
C VAL A 123 -3.58 -1.49 -11.77
N GLU A 124 -3.63 -0.33 -12.43
CA GLU A 124 -2.48 0.59 -12.49
C GLU A 124 -2.30 1.34 -11.18
N LEU A 125 -3.40 1.76 -10.55
CA LEU A 125 -3.38 2.38 -9.23
C LEU A 125 -2.66 1.54 -8.16
N ASN A 126 -2.76 0.21 -8.27
CA ASN A 126 -2.18 -0.74 -7.31
C ASN A 126 -0.85 -1.34 -7.77
N ALA A 127 -0.30 -0.85 -8.88
CA ALA A 127 0.95 -1.38 -9.40
C ALA A 127 2.14 -0.87 -8.58
N ASN A 128 2.98 -1.78 -8.10
CA ASN A 128 4.23 -1.36 -7.44
C ASN A 128 5.15 -0.66 -8.45
N PRO A 129 5.81 0.45 -8.07
CA PRO A 129 6.87 1.01 -8.89
C PRO A 129 7.98 -0.04 -9.07
N LEU A 130 8.48 -0.15 -10.30
CA LEU A 130 9.60 -1.04 -10.59
C LEU A 130 10.92 -0.37 -10.22
N PRO A 131 11.95 -1.15 -9.83
CA PRO A 131 13.31 -0.63 -9.73
C PRO A 131 13.75 0.00 -11.05
N LYS A 132 14.61 1.02 -10.97
CA LYS A 132 15.14 1.71 -12.14
C LYS A 132 15.80 0.70 -13.11
N GLY A 133 15.43 0.75 -14.38
CA GLY A 133 15.93 -0.16 -15.42
C GLY A 133 15.23 -1.51 -15.52
N VAL A 134 14.20 -1.77 -14.70
CA VAL A 134 13.35 -2.96 -14.84
C VAL A 134 12.11 -2.60 -15.65
N GLU A 135 11.94 -3.25 -16.80
CA GLU A 135 10.73 -3.11 -17.60
C GLU A 135 9.60 -3.98 -17.03
N ARG A 136 8.39 -3.42 -17.00
CA ARG A 136 7.20 -4.17 -16.61
C ARG A 136 6.91 -5.17 -17.73
N PRO A 137 6.69 -6.46 -17.42
CA PRO A 137 6.19 -7.39 -18.42
C PRO A 137 4.96 -6.78 -19.09
N LYS A 138 4.88 -6.83 -20.42
CA LYS A 138 3.72 -6.32 -21.17
C LYS A 138 2.44 -6.86 -20.53
N LYS A 139 1.44 -5.99 -20.34
CA LYS A 139 0.13 -6.33 -19.75
C LYS A 139 -0.34 -7.65 -20.39
N LYS A 140 -0.25 -8.76 -19.65
CA LYS A 140 -0.93 -9.99 -20.07
C LYS A 140 -2.42 -9.68 -20.01
N ASP A 141 -3.16 -10.18 -20.98
CA ASP A 141 -4.61 -10.11 -20.98
C ASP A 141 -5.15 -10.91 -19.78
N VAL A 142 -5.36 -10.20 -18.66
CA VAL A 142 -5.84 -10.74 -17.39
C VAL A 142 -7.29 -11.20 -17.47
N SER A 143 -8.03 -10.83 -18.53
CA SER A 143 -9.39 -11.32 -18.75
C SER A 143 -9.45 -12.83 -19.00
N ARG A 144 -8.35 -13.43 -19.47
CA ARG A 144 -8.22 -14.86 -19.76
C ARG A 144 -7.62 -15.67 -18.60
N MET A 145 -7.21 -15.03 -17.52
CA MET A 145 -6.63 -15.71 -16.35
C MET A 145 -7.73 -16.29 -15.45
N SER A 146 -7.44 -17.44 -14.84
CA SER A 146 -8.25 -18.02 -13.76
C SER A 146 -8.22 -17.15 -12.50
N LEU A 147 -9.19 -17.34 -11.60
CA LEU A 147 -9.25 -16.62 -10.32
C LEU A 147 -7.98 -16.84 -9.47
N ALA A 148 -7.45 -18.06 -9.46
CA ALA A 148 -6.22 -18.39 -8.74
C ALA A 148 -5.01 -17.62 -9.30
N GLU A 149 -4.85 -17.58 -10.63
CA GLU A 149 -3.78 -16.80 -11.27
C GLU A 149 -3.93 -15.30 -11.01
N ARG A 150 -5.15 -14.77 -10.98
CA ARG A 150 -5.41 -13.36 -10.63
C ARG A 150 -5.07 -13.07 -9.17
N LEU A 151 -5.45 -13.96 -8.26
CA LEU A 151 -5.11 -13.86 -6.84
C LEU A 151 -3.60 -13.92 -6.64
N ASP A 152 -2.90 -14.80 -7.33
CA ASP A 152 -1.44 -14.91 -7.23
C ASP A 152 -0.71 -13.75 -7.89
N ALA A 153 -1.20 -13.22 -9.03
CA ALA A 153 -0.68 -11.99 -9.62
C ALA A 153 -0.89 -10.78 -8.71
N ALA A 154 -2.05 -10.68 -8.06
CA ALA A 154 -2.31 -9.66 -7.06
C ALA A 154 -1.35 -9.83 -5.86
N ARG A 155 -1.17 -11.06 -5.35
CA ARG A 155 -0.23 -11.40 -4.25
C ARG A 155 1.24 -11.15 -4.58
N ALA A 156 1.66 -11.38 -5.83
CA ALA A 156 3.01 -11.09 -6.30
C ALA A 156 3.32 -9.58 -6.25
N ASN A 157 2.30 -8.73 -6.46
CA ASN A 157 2.38 -7.29 -6.21
C ASN A 157 2.28 -6.94 -4.71
N PHE A 158 1.85 -7.85 -3.84
CA PHE A 158 1.66 -7.60 -2.41
C PHE A 158 2.79 -8.09 -1.50
N THR A 159 3.77 -8.82 -2.03
CA THR A 159 4.90 -9.33 -1.24
C THR A 159 6.16 -8.55 -1.62
N PRO A 160 6.93 -8.00 -0.67
CA PRO A 160 8.28 -7.54 -0.98
C PRO A 160 9.01 -8.71 -1.63
N GLN A 161 9.57 -8.52 -2.83
CA GLN A 161 10.40 -9.56 -3.44
C GLN A 161 11.56 -9.81 -2.49
N ARG A 162 11.45 -10.86 -1.68
CA ARG A 162 12.61 -11.40 -0.98
C ARG A 162 13.58 -11.79 -2.10
N PRO A 163 14.82 -11.28 -2.11
CA PRO A 163 15.76 -11.61 -3.16
C PRO A 163 15.81 -13.13 -3.27
N ALA A 164 15.66 -13.64 -4.49
CA ALA A 164 15.70 -15.07 -4.74
C ALA A 164 16.96 -15.63 -4.05
N PRO A 165 16.85 -16.72 -3.26
CA PRO A 165 18.02 -17.32 -2.65
C PRO A 165 19.01 -17.60 -3.76
N LYS A 166 20.23 -17.04 -3.64
CA LYS A 166 21.30 -17.32 -4.59
C LYS A 166 21.43 -18.84 -4.69
N PRO A 167 21.44 -19.42 -5.90
CA PRO A 167 21.63 -20.85 -6.04
C PRO A 167 22.90 -21.21 -5.28
N LEU A 168 22.78 -22.15 -4.33
CA LEU A 168 23.92 -22.70 -3.63
C LEU A 168 24.90 -23.18 -4.70
N ALA A 169 26.06 -22.52 -4.77
CA ALA A 169 27.14 -22.96 -5.63
C ALA A 169 27.38 -24.43 -5.29
N LYS A 170 27.15 -25.32 -6.25
CA LYS A 170 27.49 -26.73 -6.12
C LYS A 170 29.01 -26.80 -6.00
N LYS A 171 29.52 -26.73 -4.77
CA LYS A 171 30.89 -27.15 -4.50
C LYS A 171 30.92 -28.65 -4.78
N PRO A 172 31.73 -29.15 -5.73
CA PRO A 172 31.94 -30.58 -5.85
C PRO A 172 32.49 -31.07 -4.52
N ARG A 173 31.73 -31.94 -3.85
CA ARG A 173 32.16 -32.62 -2.64
C ARG A 173 33.15 -33.69 -3.07
N VAL A 174 34.41 -33.31 -3.28
CA VAL A 174 35.51 -34.27 -3.36
C VAL A 174 35.70 -34.79 -1.93
N VAL A 175 35.14 -35.96 -1.65
CA VAL A 175 35.45 -36.70 -0.43
C VAL A 175 36.76 -37.44 -0.70
N ASN A 176 37.89 -36.88 -0.26
CA ASN A 176 39.09 -37.67 -0.09
C ASN A 176 38.90 -38.52 1.17
N ILE A 177 38.74 -39.82 0.96
CA ILE A 177 38.79 -40.80 2.04
C ILE A 177 40.28 -41.08 2.27
N GLU A 178 40.89 -40.37 3.23
CA GLU A 178 42.20 -40.75 3.74
C GLU A 178 42.01 -41.80 4.84
N HIS A 179 42.59 -42.97 4.60
CA HIS A 179 42.42 -44.20 5.38
C HIS A 179 43.48 -44.33 6.48
N HIS A 180 43.68 -43.34 7.36
CA HIS A 180 44.74 -43.47 8.37
C HIS A 180 44.35 -42.94 9.76
N THR A 181 44.38 -43.88 10.71
CA THR A 181 44.78 -43.70 12.11
C THR A 181 43.68 -43.44 13.14
N LEU A 182 43.29 -44.54 13.79
CA LEU A 182 42.77 -44.63 15.16
C LEU A 182 43.58 -43.77 16.14
N MET A 183 42.94 -42.87 16.89
CA MET A 183 43.12 -42.65 18.35
C MET A 183 42.20 -41.49 18.80
N ALA A 184 41.47 -41.69 19.91
CA ALA A 184 40.70 -40.66 20.61
C ALA A 184 41.52 -40.08 21.80
N PRO A 185 40.98 -39.19 22.66
CA PRO A 185 40.95 -37.72 22.48
C PRO A 185 41.66 -36.98 23.63
N ILE A 186 42.45 -35.93 23.37
CA ILE A 186 43.03 -35.10 24.47
C ILE A 186 43.07 -33.60 24.10
N VAL A 187 42.17 -32.84 24.76
CA VAL A 187 42.25 -31.45 25.26
C VAL A 187 42.95 -30.38 24.38
N LYS A 188 42.15 -29.48 23.78
CA LYS A 188 42.64 -28.18 23.26
C LYS A 188 42.76 -27.16 24.39
N THR A 189 43.89 -27.15 25.07
CA THR A 189 44.36 -26.01 25.87
C THR A 189 45.21 -25.14 24.95
N GLY A 190 44.77 -23.92 24.63
CA GLY A 190 45.62 -23.02 23.85
C GLY A 190 44.88 -21.96 23.05
N PHE A 191 44.32 -20.96 23.76
CA PHE A 191 44.16 -19.62 23.17
C PHE A 191 44.03 -18.49 24.20
N ASN A 192 43.80 -18.78 25.49
CA ASN A 192 43.58 -17.74 26.50
C ASN A 192 44.78 -17.40 27.42
N VAL A 193 45.95 -18.03 27.25
CA VAL A 193 47.12 -17.75 28.10
C VAL A 193 47.93 -16.55 27.59
N PHE A 194 47.91 -16.28 26.28
CA PHE A 194 48.71 -15.21 25.69
C PHE A 194 48.15 -13.81 25.97
N LEU A 195 46.83 -13.68 26.15
CA LEU A 195 46.20 -12.38 26.43
C LEU A 195 46.35 -11.93 27.89
N PHE A 196 46.43 -12.88 28.84
CA PHE A 196 46.61 -12.56 30.27
C PHE A 196 48.07 -12.26 30.63
N SER A 197 49.05 -12.84 29.93
CA SER A 197 50.47 -12.55 30.15
C SER A 197 50.88 -11.13 29.72
N MET A 198 50.19 -10.53 28.74
CA MET A 198 50.57 -9.22 28.20
C MET A 198 50.03 -8.05 29.05
N MET A 199 48.89 -8.24 29.72
CA MET A 199 48.29 -7.24 30.61
C MET A 199 49.04 -7.13 31.95
N ALA A 200 49.66 -8.21 32.44
CA ALA A 200 50.47 -8.19 33.66
C ALA A 200 51.81 -7.46 33.49
N LEU A 201 52.37 -7.42 32.27
CA LEU A 201 53.63 -6.74 32.00
C LEU A 201 53.48 -5.22 31.90
N ILE A 202 52.32 -4.73 31.46
CA ILE A 202 52.03 -3.28 31.34
C ILE A 202 51.71 -2.66 32.71
N ALA A 203 51.12 -3.42 33.65
CA ALA A 203 50.89 -2.97 35.01
C ALA A 203 52.18 -2.85 35.85
N LEU A 204 53.20 -3.65 35.57
CA LEU A 204 54.46 -3.66 36.33
C LEU A 204 55.44 -2.55 35.91
N VAL A 205 55.38 -2.10 34.65
CA VAL A 205 56.21 -0.98 34.15
C VAL A 205 55.66 0.39 34.58
N SER A 206 54.39 0.46 34.99
CA SER A 206 53.74 1.71 35.43
C SER A 206 54.02 2.07 36.89
N VAL A 207 54.65 1.19 37.68
CA VAL A 207 54.93 1.40 39.12
C VAL A 207 56.40 1.75 39.40
N MET A 208 57.30 1.67 38.40
CA MET A 208 58.74 1.94 38.57
C MET A 208 59.22 3.33 38.11
N TYR A 209 58.33 4.22 37.66
CA TYR A 209 58.69 5.61 37.32
C TYR A 209 57.69 6.60 37.92
N LEU A 210 57.79 6.83 39.24
CA LEU A 210 57.41 8.10 39.86
C LEU A 210 58.54 8.53 40.81
N PRO A 211 59.07 9.76 40.68
CA PRO A 211 60.20 10.22 41.48
C PRO A 211 59.76 10.72 42.86
N PHE A 212 60.54 10.37 43.88
CA PHE A 212 60.94 11.27 44.96
C PHE A 212 62.46 11.25 45.02
#